data_AF-A0A6A6PCM8-F1
#
_entry.id   AF-A0A6A6PCM8-F1
#
_cell.length_a   1.000
_cell.length_b   1.000
_cell.length_c   1.000
_cell.angle_alpha   90.00
_cell.angle_beta   90.00
_cell.angle_gamma   90.00
#
_symmetry.space_group_name_H-M   'P 1'
#
loop_
_entity.id
_entity.type
_entity.pdbx_description
1 polymer ?
#
loop_
_entity_poly.entity_id
_entity_poly.type
_entity_poly.pdbx_seq_one_letter_code
_entity_poly.pdbx_strand_id
1 'polypeptide(L)'
;MRIDETVDLVDNMDIDKMLEEPADDGSQPGALVAVWITNSYHSRQAVVGKYGLFEKWHVEFVEEWVWVKVTTSGEPVCPADGKYRLPWEVCLMGRRMKEPKTIDEINAAAAASCGKYRQIKRRFIIAVPDVHSRKPCLKSLVEPLLQKDYRALECFARYLVEGWWSWGDEAIKFSWEGHRVPMRPAEDYGELKRKRKKGKHKRLNRDQRKENESKEGQSKIMETEEDQNTEGEILGEATENEMIGDEATENEVMEDVIME
;
A
#
# COMPACT_ATOMS: atom_id res chain seq x y z
N MET A 1 -0.49 20.27 2.81
CA MET A 1 -1.33 20.15 4.02
C MET A 1 -0.43 20.24 5.25
N ARG A 2 -0.89 20.84 6.35
CA ARG A 2 -0.12 20.89 7.61
C ARG A 2 -0.31 19.61 8.42
N ILE A 3 0.72 19.21 9.17
CA ILE A 3 0.67 18.00 10.00
C ILE A 3 -0.49 18.01 11.01
N ASP A 4 -0.89 19.18 11.51
CA ASP A 4 -2.05 19.31 12.40
C ASP A 4 -3.37 19.01 11.66
N GLU A 5 -3.56 19.54 10.45
CA GLU A 5 -4.72 19.28 9.58
C GLU A 5 -4.78 17.80 9.17
N THR A 6 -3.62 17.22 8.87
CA THR A 6 -3.44 15.79 8.55
C THR A 6 -3.78 14.90 9.76
N VAL A 7 -3.37 15.28 10.97
CA VAL A 7 -3.70 14.58 12.21
C VAL A 7 -5.20 14.69 12.52
N ASP A 8 -5.78 15.88 12.43
CA ASP A 8 -7.21 16.10 12.67
C ASP A 8 -8.07 15.30 11.68
N LEU A 9 -7.67 15.17 10.40
CA LEU A 9 -8.42 14.36 9.44
C LEU A 9 -8.47 12.87 9.84
N VAL A 10 -7.36 12.31 10.35
CA VAL A 10 -7.31 10.89 10.73
C VAL A 10 -7.85 10.64 12.14
N ASP A 11 -7.78 11.60 13.06
CA ASP A 11 -8.53 11.58 14.33
C ASP A 11 -10.05 11.62 14.12
N ASN A 12 -10.52 12.16 12.98
CA ASN A 12 -11.93 12.10 12.56
C ASN A 12 -12.28 10.79 11.81
N MET A 13 -11.30 9.94 11.47
CA MET A 13 -11.58 8.57 11.05
C MET A 13 -11.91 7.72 12.29
N ASP A 14 -12.67 6.64 12.11
CA ASP A 14 -13.05 5.70 13.17
C ASP A 14 -11.86 4.77 13.52
N ILE A 15 -10.72 5.39 13.84
CA ILE A 15 -9.38 4.77 13.88
C ILE A 15 -9.28 3.71 14.98
N ASP A 16 -10.00 3.86 16.08
CA ASP A 16 -10.10 2.82 17.11
C ASP A 16 -10.67 1.52 16.53
N LYS A 17 -11.72 1.56 15.70
CA LYS A 17 -12.26 0.35 15.03
C LYS A 17 -11.37 -0.19 13.91
N MET A 18 -10.41 0.59 13.43
CA MET A 18 -9.38 0.14 12.49
C MET A 18 -8.20 -0.53 13.20
N LEU A 19 -7.86 -0.05 14.40
CA LEU A 19 -6.81 -0.60 15.27
C LEU A 19 -7.33 -1.70 16.23
N GLU A 20 -8.64 -1.88 16.34
CA GLU A 20 -9.30 -3.04 16.92
C GLU A 20 -8.93 -4.31 16.14
N GLU A 21 -8.08 -5.11 16.76
CA GLU A 21 -7.82 -6.49 16.33
C GLU A 21 -9.00 -7.39 16.70
N PRO A 22 -9.27 -8.46 15.93
CA PRO A 22 -10.23 -9.48 16.34
C PRO A 22 -9.83 -10.06 17.70
N ALA A 23 -10.82 -10.56 18.47
CA ALA A 23 -10.62 -11.02 19.84
C ALA A 23 -9.68 -12.26 19.92
N ASP A 24 -8.39 -11.95 20.07
CA ASP A 24 -7.28 -12.88 20.26
C ASP A 24 -7.21 -13.44 21.70
N ASP A 25 -6.53 -14.58 21.89
CA ASP A 25 -6.33 -15.17 23.22
C ASP A 25 -5.43 -14.33 24.15
N GLY A 26 -4.76 -13.32 23.60
CA GLY A 26 -3.90 -12.39 24.31
C GLY A 26 -2.43 -12.52 23.92
N SER A 27 -2.04 -13.58 23.20
CA SER A 27 -0.67 -13.87 22.79
C SER A 27 -0.13 -12.93 21.71
N GLN A 28 -0.98 -12.35 20.86
CA GLN A 28 -0.52 -11.60 19.70
C GLN A 28 -0.15 -10.13 20.00
N PRO A 29 0.82 -9.53 19.28
CA PRO A 29 1.18 -8.13 19.40
C PRO A 29 0.22 -7.26 18.60
N GLY A 30 -0.39 -6.26 19.27
CA GLY A 30 -1.42 -5.38 18.73
C GLY A 30 -1.04 -4.58 17.48
N ALA A 31 -2.00 -3.88 16.89
CA ALA A 31 -1.91 -3.31 15.54
C ALA A 31 -0.65 -2.45 15.32
N LEU A 32 0.05 -2.66 14.19
CA LEU A 32 1.22 -1.87 13.80
C LEU A 32 0.76 -0.58 13.11
N VAL A 33 1.22 0.56 13.60
CA VAL A 33 0.96 1.90 13.03
C VAL A 33 2.27 2.49 12.50
N ALA A 34 2.26 3.10 11.31
CA ALA A 34 3.46 3.58 10.61
C ALA A 34 3.34 5.05 10.15
N VAL A 35 3.91 5.94 10.96
CA VAL A 35 4.07 7.41 10.89
C VAL A 35 5.14 7.98 9.94
N TRP A 36 4.96 8.08 8.62
CA TRP A 36 5.90 8.89 7.79
C TRP A 36 5.86 10.37 8.21
N ILE A 37 7.02 10.99 8.44
CA ILE A 37 7.12 12.39 8.87
C ILE A 37 8.22 13.16 8.12
N THR A 38 8.03 14.49 8.05
CA THR A 38 9.11 15.42 7.73
C THR A 38 10.20 15.38 8.80
N ASN A 39 11.42 15.83 8.47
CA ASN A 39 12.53 15.95 9.43
C ASN A 39 12.32 17.05 10.49
N SER A 40 11.14 17.69 10.57
CA SER A 40 10.88 18.75 11.54
C SER A 40 10.62 18.19 12.95
N TYR A 41 11.14 18.89 13.96
CA TYR A 41 10.86 18.57 15.37
C TYR A 41 9.36 18.58 15.66
N HIS A 42 8.62 19.50 15.06
CA HIS A 42 7.18 19.65 15.25
C HIS A 42 6.39 18.45 14.69
N SER A 43 6.66 17.99 13.46
CA SER A 43 6.06 16.75 12.92
C SER A 43 6.38 15.54 13.81
N ARG A 44 7.58 15.47 14.38
CA ARG A 44 7.92 14.40 15.35
C ARG A 44 7.09 14.49 16.63
N GLN A 45 6.92 15.69 17.20
CA GLN A 45 6.10 15.86 18.41
C GLN A 45 4.61 15.62 18.15
N ALA A 46 4.10 15.97 16.97
CA ALA A 46 2.72 15.68 16.58
C ALA A 46 2.40 14.17 16.59
N VAL A 47 3.39 13.30 16.32
CA VAL A 47 3.22 11.84 16.34
C VAL A 47 3.60 11.22 17.68
N VAL A 48 4.84 11.42 18.17
CA VAL A 48 5.41 10.74 19.36
C VAL A 48 5.71 11.69 20.53
N GLY A 49 5.21 12.92 20.50
CA GLY A 49 5.26 13.85 21.62
C GLY A 49 4.07 13.68 22.58
N LYS A 50 4.08 14.46 23.66
CA LYS A 50 2.96 14.49 24.61
C LYS A 50 1.72 15.13 23.98
N TYR A 51 0.56 14.49 24.16
CA TYR A 51 -0.70 14.70 23.45
C TYR A 51 -0.62 14.46 21.92
N GLY A 52 0.46 13.84 21.45
CA GLY A 52 0.62 13.43 20.06
C GLY A 52 -0.21 12.20 19.69
N LEU A 53 -0.27 11.92 18.39
CA LEU A 53 -1.04 10.84 17.75
C LEU A 53 -0.91 9.49 18.47
N PHE A 54 0.31 9.12 18.86
CA PHE A 54 0.57 7.84 19.50
C PHE A 54 0.05 7.77 20.95
N GLU A 55 0.04 8.89 21.69
CA GLU A 55 -0.58 8.92 23.03
C GLU A 55 -2.11 8.90 22.91
N LYS A 56 -2.68 9.69 21.98
CA LYS A 56 -4.12 9.71 21.65
C LYS A 56 -4.64 8.31 21.32
N TRP A 57 -3.98 7.60 20.40
CA TRP A 57 -4.39 6.29 19.92
C TRP A 57 -3.84 5.12 20.77
N HIS A 58 -3.21 5.40 21.91
CA HIS A 58 -2.63 4.39 22.81
C HIS A 58 -1.66 3.43 22.09
N VAL A 59 -0.85 4.00 21.21
CA VAL A 59 0.17 3.31 20.41
C VAL A 59 1.53 3.52 21.08
N GLU A 60 2.16 2.45 21.54
CA GLU A 60 3.52 2.49 22.04
C GLU A 60 4.52 2.61 20.87
N PHE A 61 5.41 3.61 20.90
CA PHE A 61 6.50 3.74 19.92
C PHE A 61 7.50 2.59 20.08
N VAL A 62 7.83 1.87 18.99
CA VAL A 62 8.70 0.67 19.05
C VAL A 62 9.85 0.65 18.03
N GLU A 63 9.68 1.20 16.83
CA GLU A 63 10.74 1.24 15.81
C GLU A 63 10.81 2.58 15.10
N GLU A 64 11.99 2.93 14.59
CA GLU A 64 12.20 4.15 13.79
C GLU A 64 12.95 3.78 12.51
N TRP A 65 12.32 4.00 11.36
CA TRP A 65 12.88 3.63 10.07
C TRP A 65 13.31 4.88 9.33
N VAL A 66 14.56 4.93 8.89
CA VAL A 66 15.14 6.07 8.16
C VAL A 66 15.33 5.65 6.71
N TRP A 67 14.59 6.26 5.78
CA TRP A 67 14.85 6.08 4.35
C TRP A 67 15.89 7.08 3.89
N VAL A 68 17.10 6.59 3.66
CA VAL A 68 18.22 7.32 3.05
C VAL A 68 18.11 7.23 1.53
N LYS A 69 18.07 8.40 0.89
CA LYS A 69 17.96 8.58 -0.55
C LYS A 69 19.36 8.72 -1.14
N VAL A 70 19.72 7.80 -2.03
CA VAL A 70 21.03 7.79 -2.71
C VAL A 70 20.88 7.87 -4.23
N THR A 71 21.96 8.25 -4.92
CA THR A 71 22.10 8.11 -6.38
C THR A 71 22.35 6.64 -6.75
N THR A 72 22.36 6.34 -8.05
CA THR A 72 22.81 5.04 -8.58
C THR A 72 24.28 4.73 -8.27
N SER A 73 25.10 5.73 -7.93
CA SER A 73 26.48 5.55 -7.44
C SER A 73 26.58 5.36 -5.92
N GLY A 74 25.47 5.38 -5.19
CA GLY A 74 25.42 5.24 -3.73
C GLY A 74 25.65 6.54 -2.94
N GLU A 75 25.85 7.67 -3.61
CA GLU A 75 26.07 8.98 -2.98
C GLU A 75 24.74 9.59 -2.50
N PRO A 76 24.70 10.39 -1.40
CA PRO A 76 23.47 11.05 -0.97
C PRO A 76 22.92 12.02 -2.04
N VAL A 77 21.61 12.00 -2.29
CA VAL A 77 20.98 12.87 -3.32
C VAL A 77 21.06 14.37 -3.04
N CYS A 78 21.40 14.77 -1.81
CA CYS A 78 21.76 16.12 -1.43
C CYS A 78 22.67 16.10 -0.18
N PRO A 79 23.38 17.19 0.17
CA PRO A 79 24.29 17.22 1.32
C PRO A 79 23.60 16.86 2.64
N ALA A 80 24.26 16.03 3.46
CA ALA A 80 23.73 15.57 4.74
C ALA A 80 23.65 16.67 5.83
N ASP A 81 24.35 17.78 5.62
CA ASP A 81 24.32 19.02 6.41
C ASP A 81 23.41 20.11 5.79
N GLY A 82 22.62 19.75 4.77
CA GLY A 82 21.75 20.65 4.02
C GLY A 82 20.67 21.32 4.90
N LYS A 83 20.70 22.66 4.96
CA LYS A 83 19.78 23.47 5.81
C LYS A 83 18.29 23.38 5.45
N TYR A 84 17.94 22.92 4.25
CA TYR A 84 16.58 22.99 3.70
C TYR A 84 16.02 21.64 3.25
N ARG A 85 16.88 20.74 2.76
CA ARG A 85 16.54 19.38 2.34
C ARG A 85 17.66 18.47 2.83
N LEU A 86 17.27 17.36 3.45
CA LEU A 86 18.17 16.32 3.93
C LEU A 86 17.96 15.06 3.06
N PRO A 87 19.00 14.26 2.80
CA PRO A 87 18.90 13.05 1.98
C PRO A 87 18.22 11.88 2.72
N TRP A 88 17.37 12.14 3.72
CA TRP A 88 16.56 11.12 4.36
C TRP A 88 15.19 11.61 4.85
N GLU A 89 14.26 10.67 4.95
CA GLU A 89 12.95 10.79 5.59
C GLU A 89 12.83 9.76 6.73
N VAL A 90 11.86 9.96 7.64
CA VAL A 90 11.68 9.10 8.82
C VAL A 90 10.26 8.54 8.86
N CYS A 91 10.13 7.24 9.11
CA CYS A 91 8.88 6.58 9.46
C CYS A 91 8.94 6.14 10.92
N LEU A 92 8.03 6.63 11.74
CA LEU A 92 7.88 6.29 13.16
C LEU A 92 6.88 5.14 13.30
N MET A 93 7.31 4.01 13.85
CA MET A 93 6.45 2.82 13.97
C MET A 93 6.10 2.52 15.42
N GLY A 94 4.83 2.20 15.64
CA GLY A 94 4.27 1.94 16.96
C GLY A 94 3.31 0.74 16.99
N ARG A 95 2.96 0.30 18.19
CA ARG A 95 2.06 -0.84 18.45
C ARG A 95 0.90 -0.42 19.34
N ARG A 96 -0.35 -0.65 18.89
CA ARG A 96 -1.56 -0.42 19.69
C ARG A 96 -1.50 -1.26 20.98
N MET A 97 -1.65 -0.59 22.12
CA MET A 97 -1.70 -1.20 23.44
C MET A 97 -3.14 -1.65 23.76
N LYS A 98 -3.27 -2.75 24.51
CA LYS A 98 -4.56 -3.27 25.01
C LYS A 98 -5.13 -2.43 26.15
N GLU A 99 -4.26 -1.75 26.88
CA GLU A 99 -4.60 -0.82 27.97
C GLU A 99 -4.14 0.60 27.57
N PRO A 100 -5.00 1.63 27.68
CA PRO A 100 -4.59 3.03 27.57
C PRO A 100 -3.46 3.36 28.55
N LYS A 101 -2.39 3.97 28.04
CA LYS A 101 -1.25 4.45 28.85
C LYS A 101 -0.74 5.77 28.30
N THR A 102 -0.53 6.73 29.19
CA THR A 102 0.10 8.01 28.86
C THR A 102 1.58 7.83 28.53
N ILE A 103 2.17 8.79 27.83
CA ILE A 103 3.60 8.78 27.51
C ILE A 103 4.45 8.85 28.79
N ASP A 104 3.95 9.50 29.85
CA ASP A 104 4.62 9.55 31.16
C ASP A 104 4.61 8.17 31.84
N GLU A 105 3.52 7.40 31.75
CA GLU A 105 3.45 6.02 32.27
C GLU A 105 4.35 5.06 31.47
N ILE A 106 4.40 5.19 30.14
CA ILE A 106 5.30 4.42 29.28
C ILE A 106 6.76 4.72 29.64
N ASN A 107 7.11 6.00 29.81
CA ASN A 107 8.44 6.44 30.24
C ASN A 107 8.78 5.97 31.66
N ALA A 108 7.84 6.02 32.60
CA ALA A 108 8.02 5.54 33.96
C ALA A 108 8.23 4.01 34.01
N ALA A 109 7.47 3.24 33.22
CA ALA A 109 7.66 1.80 33.08
C ALA A 109 9.04 1.47 32.49
N ALA A 110 9.48 2.20 31.45
CA ALA A 110 10.79 2.04 30.84
C ALA A 110 11.96 2.40 31.79
N ALA A 111 11.76 3.40 32.67
CA ALA A 111 12.73 3.77 33.70
C ALA A 111 12.77 2.76 34.87
N ALA A 112 11.62 2.19 35.25
CA ALA A 112 11.53 1.17 36.30
C ALA A 112 12.09 -0.20 35.87
N SER A 113 12.06 -0.54 34.57
CA SER A 113 12.61 -1.78 34.02
C SER A 113 14.15 -1.76 33.90
N CYS A 114 14.82 -1.59 35.05
CA CYS A 114 16.27 -1.49 35.19
C CYS A 114 17.00 -2.63 34.44
N GLY A 115 17.81 -2.26 33.44
CA GLY A 115 18.59 -3.19 32.61
C GLY A 115 17.92 -3.65 31.31
N LYS A 116 16.62 -3.38 31.11
CA LYS A 116 15.93 -3.57 29.81
C LYS A 116 15.18 -2.29 29.41
N TYR A 117 15.93 -1.26 29.04
CA TYR A 117 15.38 -0.21 28.18
C TYR A 117 14.70 -0.86 26.99
N ARG A 118 13.44 -0.54 26.74
CA ARG A 118 12.69 -1.02 25.59
C ARG A 118 13.19 -0.27 24.35
N GLN A 119 14.33 -0.73 23.82
CA GLN A 119 15.09 0.00 22.81
C GLN A 119 14.26 0.20 21.54
N ILE A 120 13.98 1.46 21.22
CA ILE A 120 13.41 1.85 19.92
C ILE A 120 14.35 1.35 18.84
N LYS A 121 13.90 0.37 18.05
CA LYS A 121 14.75 -0.27 17.06
C LYS A 121 14.87 0.63 15.83
N ARG A 122 16.03 1.30 15.69
CA ARG A 122 16.33 2.07 14.48
C ARG A 122 16.68 1.14 13.32
N ARG A 123 16.08 1.36 12.15
CA ARG A 123 16.41 0.69 10.87
C ARG A 123 16.71 1.71 9.80
N PHE A 124 17.42 1.28 8.76
CA PHE A 124 17.74 2.10 7.60
C PHE A 124 17.30 1.39 6.33
N ILE A 125 16.57 2.10 5.47
CA ILE A 125 16.34 1.72 4.08
C ILE A 125 17.27 2.61 3.26
N ILE A 126 18.20 2.03 2.50
CA ILE A 126 19.05 2.79 1.57
C ILE A 126 18.56 2.45 0.16
N ALA A 127 18.03 3.44 -0.56
CA ALA A 127 17.45 3.22 -1.87
C ALA A 127 17.57 4.45 -2.77
N VAL A 128 17.64 4.22 -4.07
CA VAL A 128 17.49 5.28 -5.08
C VAL A 128 16.02 5.71 -5.12
N PRO A 129 15.69 7.01 -4.99
CA PRO A 129 14.34 7.48 -5.23
C PRO A 129 13.99 7.36 -6.72
N ASP A 130 12.76 6.96 -6.99
CA ASP A 130 12.16 6.97 -8.32
C ASP A 130 11.39 8.31 -8.49
N VAL A 131 10.20 8.30 -9.09
CA VAL A 131 9.26 9.43 -9.19
C VAL A 131 9.13 10.22 -7.87
N HIS A 132 9.01 11.54 -8.00
CA HIS A 132 8.83 12.48 -6.88
C HIS A 132 7.67 12.08 -5.94
N SER A 133 7.78 12.51 -4.69
CA SER A 133 6.89 12.21 -3.56
C SER A 133 6.82 10.72 -3.14
N ARG A 134 6.94 9.75 -4.07
CA ARG A 134 6.73 8.30 -3.83
C ARG A 134 7.76 7.69 -2.86
N LYS A 135 7.29 7.08 -1.75
CA LYS A 135 8.14 6.34 -0.81
C LYS A 135 8.41 4.91 -1.30
N PRO A 136 9.44 4.21 -0.79
CA PRO A 136 9.59 2.78 -0.99
C PRO A 136 8.38 2.01 -0.45
N CYS A 137 7.91 1.01 -1.20
CA CYS A 137 6.83 0.14 -0.74
C CYS A 137 7.30 -0.68 0.47
N LEU A 138 6.64 -0.49 1.62
CA LEU A 138 7.07 -1.09 2.88
C LEU A 138 6.58 -2.53 3.08
N LYS A 139 5.61 -3.03 2.29
CA LYS A 139 4.92 -4.32 2.49
C LYS A 139 5.86 -5.44 2.90
N SER A 140 6.78 -5.84 2.02
CA SER A 140 7.70 -6.97 2.27
C SER A 140 8.75 -6.72 3.36
N LEU A 141 8.93 -5.47 3.80
CA LEU A 141 9.80 -5.11 4.92
C LEU A 141 9.06 -5.19 6.27
N VAL A 142 7.76 -4.84 6.30
CA VAL A 142 6.93 -4.89 7.52
C VAL A 142 6.25 -6.24 7.73
N GLU A 143 6.01 -7.03 6.67
CA GLU A 143 5.40 -8.36 6.76
C GLU A 143 6.05 -9.29 7.80
N PRO A 144 7.39 -9.36 7.97
CA PRO A 144 8.03 -10.12 9.05
C PRO A 144 7.75 -9.63 10.48
N LEU A 145 7.04 -8.50 10.64
CA LEU A 145 6.56 -7.95 11.92
C LEU A 145 5.05 -8.16 12.10
N LEU A 146 4.30 -8.45 11.03
CA LEU A 146 2.84 -8.55 11.07
C LEU A 146 2.38 -9.95 11.51
N GLN A 147 1.10 -10.02 11.91
CA GLN A 147 0.43 -11.28 12.21
C GLN A 147 0.18 -12.06 10.91
N LYS A 148 -0.20 -13.34 11.02
CA LYS A 148 -0.77 -14.07 9.87
C LYS A 148 -2.14 -13.49 9.53
N ASP A 149 -2.51 -13.56 8.26
CA ASP A 149 -3.82 -13.13 7.74
C ASP A 149 -4.17 -11.68 8.14
N TYR A 150 -3.14 -10.83 8.20
CA TYR A 150 -3.23 -9.43 8.61
C TYR A 150 -4.13 -8.61 7.68
N ARG A 151 -4.78 -7.59 8.23
CA ARG A 151 -5.42 -6.50 7.47
C ARG A 151 -4.47 -5.30 7.47
N ALA A 152 -4.33 -4.63 6.33
CA ALA A 152 -3.53 -3.41 6.21
C ALA A 152 -4.27 -2.32 5.43
N LEU A 153 -3.95 -1.07 5.75
CA LEU A 153 -4.49 0.14 5.15
C LEU A 153 -3.35 1.13 4.89
N GLU A 154 -3.25 1.64 3.67
CA GLU A 154 -2.42 2.77 3.28
C GLU A 154 -3.34 4.00 3.13
N CYS A 155 -3.28 4.91 4.10
CA CYS A 155 -4.01 6.17 4.06
C CYS A 155 -3.30 7.17 3.15
N PHE A 156 -4.08 7.90 2.35
CA PHE A 156 -3.63 8.84 1.31
C PHE A 156 -2.61 8.22 0.30
N ALA A 157 -2.76 6.93 0.01
CA ALA A 157 -1.93 6.18 -0.92
C ALA A 157 -1.82 6.85 -2.30
N ARG A 158 -0.79 6.48 -3.07
CA ARG A 158 -0.55 7.00 -4.44
C ARG A 158 -0.46 5.92 -5.52
N TYR A 159 -0.56 4.66 -5.11
CA TYR A 159 -0.61 3.46 -5.92
C TYR A 159 -1.29 2.35 -5.09
N LEU A 160 -1.74 1.28 -5.74
CA LEU A 160 -2.37 0.15 -5.07
C LEU A 160 -1.32 -0.90 -4.67
N VAL A 161 -1.33 -1.30 -3.40
CA VAL A 161 -0.54 -2.40 -2.86
C VAL A 161 -1.43 -3.64 -2.73
N GLU A 162 -1.01 -4.77 -3.28
CA GLU A 162 -1.81 -6.00 -3.28
C GLU A 162 -2.14 -6.48 -1.85
N GLY A 163 -3.42 -6.75 -1.60
CA GLY A 163 -3.92 -7.23 -0.30
C GLY A 163 -4.08 -6.13 0.75
N TRP A 164 -3.61 -4.91 0.47
CA TRP A 164 -3.79 -3.74 1.33
C TRP A 164 -4.98 -2.93 0.85
N TRP A 165 -5.66 -2.26 1.77
CA TRP A 165 -6.66 -1.24 1.43
C TRP A 165 -5.91 0.06 1.13
N SER A 166 -6.34 0.78 0.08
CA SER A 166 -5.79 2.09 -0.27
C SER A 166 -6.89 3.14 -0.16
N TRP A 167 -6.63 4.22 0.56
CA TRP A 167 -7.53 5.37 0.70
C TRP A 167 -6.80 6.65 0.28
N GLY A 168 -7.53 7.72 -0.04
CA GLY A 168 -6.97 9.00 -0.50
C GLY A 168 -7.45 9.47 -1.86
N ASP A 169 -7.31 10.77 -2.12
CA ASP A 169 -7.77 11.43 -3.35
C ASP A 169 -7.02 10.94 -4.61
N GLU A 170 -5.78 10.50 -4.46
CA GLU A 170 -4.88 10.09 -5.56
C GLU A 170 -4.41 8.63 -5.47
N ALA A 171 -5.20 7.75 -4.84
CA ALA A 171 -4.91 6.32 -4.59
C ALA A 171 -4.48 5.49 -5.83
N ILE A 172 -4.76 5.95 -7.04
CA ILE A 172 -4.43 5.27 -8.31
C ILE A 172 -3.52 6.10 -9.25
N LYS A 173 -2.85 7.14 -8.72
CA LYS A 173 -2.02 8.08 -9.50
C LYS A 173 -0.91 7.38 -10.27
N PHE A 174 -0.10 6.58 -9.59
CA PHE A 174 1.02 5.83 -10.15
C PHE A 174 0.68 4.37 -10.50
N SER A 175 -0.60 4.02 -10.64
CA SER A 175 -1.03 2.71 -11.12
C SER A 175 -0.93 2.61 -12.65
N TRP A 176 -0.45 1.47 -13.17
CA TRP A 176 -0.23 1.27 -14.61
C TRP A 176 -1.49 1.52 -15.44
N GLU A 177 -1.35 2.33 -16.50
CA GLU A 177 -2.49 2.79 -17.29
C GLU A 177 -3.19 1.67 -18.07
N GLY A 178 -2.51 0.57 -18.37
CA GLY A 178 -3.13 -0.61 -18.99
C GLY A 178 -4.20 -1.30 -18.12
N HIS A 179 -4.28 -0.98 -16.82
CA HIS A 179 -5.42 -1.39 -15.97
C HIS A 179 -6.65 -0.45 -16.10
N ARG A 180 -6.49 0.75 -16.67
CA ARG A 180 -7.57 1.74 -16.86
C ARG A 180 -8.34 1.40 -18.14
N VAL A 181 -9.39 0.59 -18.02
CA VAL A 181 -10.36 0.45 -19.13
C VAL A 181 -11.04 1.80 -19.39
N PRO A 182 -11.19 2.25 -20.66
CA PRO A 182 -11.84 3.51 -20.95
C PRO A 182 -13.29 3.50 -20.47
N MET A 183 -13.75 4.63 -19.92
CA MET A 183 -15.13 4.84 -19.51
C MET A 183 -16.08 4.58 -20.69
N ARG A 184 -16.83 3.47 -20.62
CA ARG A 184 -17.86 3.19 -21.61
C ARG A 184 -19.01 4.19 -21.49
N PRO A 185 -19.62 4.61 -22.61
CA PRO A 185 -20.78 5.50 -22.58
C PRO A 185 -21.86 5.00 -21.60
N ALA A 186 -22.48 5.92 -20.86
CA ALA A 186 -23.47 5.60 -19.82
C ALA A 186 -24.64 4.74 -20.34
N GLU A 187 -24.92 4.85 -21.64
CA GLU A 187 -25.88 4.04 -22.41
C GLU A 187 -25.60 2.52 -22.31
N ASP A 188 -24.33 2.10 -22.36
CA ASP A 188 -23.94 0.68 -22.36
C ASP A 188 -24.16 0.03 -20.98
N TYR A 189 -24.10 0.81 -19.89
CA TYR A 189 -24.54 0.34 -18.56
C TYR A 189 -26.05 0.08 -18.50
N GLY A 190 -26.85 0.82 -19.28
CA GLY A 190 -28.28 0.57 -19.47
C GLY A 190 -28.55 -0.73 -20.25
N GLU A 191 -27.81 -0.93 -21.34
CA GLU A 191 -27.76 -2.19 -22.10
C GLU A 191 -27.39 -3.39 -21.21
N LEU A 192 -26.30 -3.30 -20.42
CA LEU A 192 -25.87 -4.36 -19.51
C LEU A 192 -26.90 -4.70 -18.43
N LYS A 193 -27.57 -3.70 -17.83
CA LYS A 193 -28.68 -3.93 -16.89
C LYS A 193 -29.89 -4.58 -17.59
N ARG A 194 -30.21 -4.18 -18.82
CA ARG A 194 -31.28 -4.81 -19.65
C ARG A 194 -30.94 -6.25 -20.03
N LYS A 195 -29.71 -6.52 -20.48
CA LYS A 195 -29.18 -7.86 -20.79
C LYS A 195 -29.19 -8.78 -19.55
N ARG A 196 -28.74 -8.30 -18.38
CA ARG A 196 -28.83 -9.07 -17.11
C ARG A 196 -30.28 -9.33 -16.65
N LYS A 197 -31.23 -8.41 -16.88
CA LYS A 197 -32.67 -8.67 -16.66
C LYS A 197 -33.24 -9.70 -17.64
N LYS A 198 -32.98 -9.58 -18.95
CA LYS A 198 -33.41 -10.55 -19.97
C LYS A 198 -32.85 -11.95 -19.67
N GLY A 199 -31.58 -12.06 -19.26
CA GLY A 199 -30.96 -13.32 -18.84
C GLY A 199 -31.65 -13.97 -17.64
N LYS A 200 -32.07 -13.19 -16.63
CA LYS A 200 -32.83 -13.73 -15.47
C LYS A 200 -34.23 -14.23 -15.81
N HIS A 201 -34.87 -13.73 -16.87
CA HIS A 201 -36.15 -14.28 -17.36
C HIS A 201 -35.98 -15.43 -18.36
N LYS A 202 -34.82 -15.56 -19.03
CA LYS A 202 -34.51 -16.74 -19.85
C LYS A 202 -33.93 -17.91 -19.04
N ARG A 203 -34.54 -18.22 -17.89
CA ARG A 203 -34.40 -19.55 -17.28
C ARG A 203 -35.06 -20.55 -18.24
N LEU A 204 -34.24 -21.31 -18.97
CA LEU A 204 -34.69 -22.33 -19.92
C LEU A 204 -35.62 -23.33 -19.23
N ASN A 205 -36.68 -23.72 -19.94
CA ASN A 205 -37.56 -24.79 -19.46
C ASN A 205 -36.76 -26.10 -19.39
N ARG A 206 -36.97 -26.87 -18.33
CA ARG A 206 -36.08 -27.98 -17.92
C ARG A 206 -35.94 -29.08 -18.97
N ASP A 207 -36.92 -29.19 -19.86
CA ASP A 207 -37.10 -30.31 -20.79
C ASP A 207 -36.26 -30.19 -22.07
N GLN A 208 -35.92 -28.97 -22.52
CA GLN A 208 -35.11 -28.75 -23.73
C GLN A 208 -33.64 -29.19 -23.59
N ARG A 209 -33.17 -29.43 -22.36
CA ARG A 209 -31.77 -29.81 -22.12
C ARG A 209 -31.44 -31.21 -22.68
N LYS A 210 -32.40 -32.14 -22.65
CA LYS A 210 -32.21 -33.54 -23.08
C LYS A 210 -32.07 -33.74 -24.59
N GLU A 211 -32.42 -32.74 -25.40
CA GLU A 211 -32.43 -32.85 -26.87
C GLU A 211 -31.16 -32.27 -27.54
N ASN A 212 -30.33 -31.56 -26.76
CA ASN A 212 -29.00 -31.10 -27.19
C ASN A 212 -27.90 -32.07 -26.73
N GLU A 213 -28.01 -32.64 -25.52
CA GLU A 213 -27.04 -33.60 -24.96
C GLU A 213 -26.92 -34.89 -25.82
N SER A 214 -27.89 -35.18 -26.69
CA SER A 214 -27.85 -36.28 -27.69
C SER A 214 -27.16 -35.92 -29.01
N LYS A 215 -26.97 -34.64 -29.33
CA LYS A 215 -26.34 -34.17 -30.59
C LYS A 215 -24.86 -33.84 -30.40
N GLU A 216 -24.52 -33.27 -29.25
CA GLU A 216 -23.14 -32.96 -28.86
C GLU A 216 -22.28 -34.24 -28.71
N GLY A 217 -22.91 -35.39 -28.43
CA GLY A 217 -22.26 -36.71 -28.45
C GLY A 217 -22.00 -37.31 -29.83
N GLN A 218 -22.50 -36.70 -30.93
CA GLN A 218 -22.26 -37.19 -32.29
C GLN A 218 -21.20 -36.38 -33.05
N SER A 219 -21.04 -35.08 -32.80
CA SER A 219 -19.94 -34.30 -33.42
C SER A 219 -18.58 -34.72 -32.87
N LYS A 220 -18.51 -35.01 -31.56
CA LYS A 220 -17.26 -35.29 -30.83
C LYS A 220 -16.58 -36.63 -31.16
N ILE A 221 -17.11 -37.37 -32.12
CA ILE A 221 -16.54 -38.61 -32.66
C ILE A 221 -15.81 -38.35 -34.00
N MET A 222 -16.06 -37.20 -34.66
CA MET A 222 -15.40 -36.85 -35.92
C MET A 222 -14.20 -35.91 -35.74
N GLU A 223 -14.17 -35.09 -34.67
CA GLU A 223 -13.05 -34.16 -34.41
C GLU A 223 -11.75 -34.85 -33.95
N THR A 224 -11.80 -36.14 -33.57
CA THR A 224 -10.64 -36.88 -33.03
C THR A 224 -9.71 -37.49 -34.08
N GLU A 225 -9.93 -37.27 -35.38
CA GLU A 225 -9.11 -37.87 -36.46
C GLU A 225 -8.22 -36.86 -37.23
N GLU A 226 -8.35 -35.54 -37.02
CA GLU A 226 -7.57 -34.53 -37.78
C GLU A 226 -6.31 -33.99 -37.05
N ASP A 227 -6.26 -33.99 -35.71
CA ASP A 227 -5.20 -33.36 -34.88
C ASP A 227 -3.85 -34.15 -34.81
N GLN A 228 -3.55 -35.04 -35.76
CA GLN A 228 -2.29 -35.81 -35.79
C GLN A 228 -1.23 -35.30 -36.79
N ASN A 229 -1.23 -34.01 -37.17
CA ASN A 229 -0.24 -33.49 -38.10
C ASN A 229 0.20 -32.05 -37.81
N THR A 230 1.49 -31.76 -38.06
CA THR A 230 2.15 -30.43 -37.97
C THR A 230 2.62 -29.94 -36.59
N GLU A 231 3.57 -30.64 -35.97
CA GLU A 231 4.62 -29.97 -35.17
C GLU A 231 5.79 -29.57 -36.09
N GLY A 232 6.42 -28.40 -35.88
CA GLY A 232 7.67 -28.05 -36.59
C GLY A 232 8.12 -26.58 -36.55
N GLU A 233 9.05 -26.29 -35.63
CA GLU A 233 10.05 -25.18 -35.66
C GLU A 233 9.49 -23.72 -35.69
N ILE A 234 10.19 -22.65 -35.27
CA ILE A 234 11.57 -22.17 -35.51
C ILE A 234 12.12 -21.37 -34.29
N LEU A 235 13.44 -21.24 -34.20
CA LEU A 235 14.20 -20.44 -33.20
C LEU A 235 14.77 -19.13 -33.78
N GLY A 236 15.10 -18.17 -32.89
CA GLY A 236 15.81 -16.92 -33.20
C GLY A 236 14.93 -15.67 -33.03
N GLU A 237 15.46 -14.47 -32.76
CA GLU A 237 16.84 -14.07 -32.43
C GLU A 237 16.80 -12.77 -31.58
N ALA A 238 17.94 -12.20 -31.17
CA ALA A 238 17.98 -11.04 -30.26
C ALA A 238 18.86 -9.88 -30.79
N THR A 239 18.43 -8.64 -30.55
CA THR A 239 19.24 -7.42 -30.76
C THR A 239 18.90 -6.33 -29.74
N GLU A 240 19.92 -5.67 -29.20
CA GLU A 240 19.83 -4.38 -28.48
C GLU A 240 19.82 -3.22 -29.49
N ASN A 241 19.30 -2.03 -29.13
CA ASN A 241 20.14 -0.83 -29.00
C ASN A 241 19.46 0.45 -28.49
N GLU A 242 20.27 1.23 -27.76
CA GLU A 242 20.39 2.71 -27.73
C GLU A 242 19.31 3.61 -27.07
N MET A 243 19.76 4.86 -26.86
CA MET A 243 19.26 5.87 -25.93
C MET A 243 18.93 7.19 -26.66
N ILE A 244 18.35 8.16 -25.94
CA ILE A 244 18.67 9.61 -25.87
C ILE A 244 17.38 10.40 -25.57
N GLY A 245 17.45 11.38 -24.66
CA GLY A 245 16.37 12.36 -24.47
C GLY A 245 16.29 13.01 -23.09
N ASP A 246 17.31 13.76 -22.67
CA ASP A 246 17.17 14.72 -21.56
C ASP A 246 16.52 16.01 -22.06
N GLU A 247 15.37 16.39 -21.51
CA GLU A 247 14.91 17.78 -21.48
C GLU A 247 14.45 18.13 -20.06
N ALA A 248 14.98 19.25 -19.53
CA ALA A 248 14.65 19.76 -18.20
C ALA A 248 13.86 21.07 -18.32
N THR A 249 12.71 21.16 -17.64
CA THR A 249 11.91 22.39 -17.53
C THR A 249 11.68 22.74 -16.06
N GLU A 250 11.89 24.01 -15.71
CA GLU A 250 11.78 24.52 -14.35
C GLU A 250 10.34 24.87 -13.93
N ASN A 251 10.15 25.03 -12.61
CA ASN A 251 9.09 25.78 -11.93
C ASN A 251 7.64 25.23 -11.97
N GLU A 252 7.19 24.62 -10.86
CA GLU A 252 6.25 25.30 -9.94
C GLU A 252 6.10 24.59 -8.56
N VAL A 253 6.55 25.29 -7.50
CA VAL A 253 5.80 25.65 -6.27
C VAL A 253 4.74 24.67 -5.66
N MET A 254 5.01 24.23 -4.40
CA MET A 254 4.11 23.77 -3.29
C MET A 254 3.82 22.27 -3.03
N GLU A 255 4.15 21.91 -1.77
CA GLU A 255 3.56 20.91 -0.83
C GLU A 255 3.31 19.43 -1.23
N ASP A 256 4.25 18.56 -0.81
CA ASP A 256 4.01 17.13 -0.49
C ASP A 256 3.28 16.95 0.86
N VAL A 257 2.71 15.75 1.09
CA VAL A 257 2.89 14.97 2.32
C VAL A 257 3.23 13.50 1.90
N ILE A 258 3.56 12.57 2.80
CA ILE A 258 3.08 11.16 2.77
C ILE A 258 2.84 10.78 4.24
N MET A 259 1.77 10.13 4.66
CA MET A 259 0.51 9.67 4.03
C MET A 259 0.26 9.73 2.50
N GLU A 260 -0.19 10.76 1.77
CA GLU A 260 -0.14 12.25 1.86
C GLU A 260 -1.14 12.98 2.79
#